data_AF-A0A951CHM4-F1
#
_entry.id   AF-A0A951CHM4-F1
#
_cell.length_a   1.000
_cell.length_b   1.000
_cell.length_c   1.000
_cell.angle_alpha   90.00
_cell.angle_beta   90.00
_cell.angle_gamma   90.00
#
_symmetry.space_group_name_H-M   'P 1'
#
loop_
_entity.id
_entity.type
_entity.pdbx_description
1 polymer ?
#
loop_
_entity_poly.entity_id
_entity_poly.type
_entity_poly.pdbx_seq_one_letter_code
_entity_poly.pdbx_strand_id
1 'polypeptide(L)'
;MPFAARIGDPIGHSPTMSWLVDGLLIGAAVAAAGVLIVGTGGLAAAAIVGGVAATGAGIGEVLSTMSWAPKDVVGAIVGQCSENVLINKKFAARAHPDLTNCCKHEPSQPPIAEGSATVRINGLPAARVSDRTSCSAAISNGSINVRIGGGRVQTDVIRPEDLVPGWVNAALFAAGLASAIILAGPVVAVAGLIGAYAGGGIGAYVGGEIWGEGSDAQKWATLGGSFVGGGLAAKGGAWFDKNYVITSEGLGSNFGNLRIRPRLPELDATGKVHGELPDYVPSNWTRDQLGDLKSDLEKSIEFRKQEQVQLGEDGPHRARINDEERLLRQINKKLSGS
;
A
#
# COMPACT_ATOMS: atom_id res chain seq x y z
N MET A 1 -14.75 -5.31 -27.86
CA MET A 1 -14.19 -4.72 -29.09
C MET A 1 -14.35 -3.19 -29.05
N PRO A 2 -13.27 -2.41 -29.12
CA PRO A 2 -13.30 -0.95 -29.03
C PRO A 2 -13.83 -0.29 -30.32
N PHE A 3 -14.34 0.93 -30.18
CA PHE A 3 -14.82 1.73 -31.31
C PHE A 3 -13.67 2.28 -32.14
N ALA A 4 -13.87 2.42 -33.45
CA ALA A 4 -12.85 2.97 -34.33
C ALA A 4 -12.62 4.47 -34.08
N ALA A 5 -11.36 4.91 -34.09
CA ALA A 5 -11.00 6.32 -33.95
C ALA A 5 -10.91 7.02 -35.31
N ARG A 6 -11.23 8.30 -35.35
CA ARG A 6 -11.32 9.12 -36.56
C ARG A 6 -10.81 10.53 -36.30
N ILE A 7 -10.55 11.27 -37.37
CA ILE A 7 -10.21 12.70 -37.27
C ILE A 7 -11.25 13.46 -36.42
N GLY A 8 -10.74 14.31 -35.52
CA GLY A 8 -11.53 15.12 -34.60
C GLY A 8 -12.17 14.36 -33.45
N ASP A 9 -11.96 13.04 -33.32
CA ASP A 9 -12.38 12.33 -32.11
C ASP A 9 -11.47 12.76 -30.92
N PRO A 10 -12.03 12.94 -29.72
CA PRO A 10 -11.33 13.51 -28.58
C PRO A 10 -10.27 12.58 -28.00
N ILE A 11 -9.24 13.18 -27.43
CA ILE A 11 -8.25 12.51 -26.58
C ILE A 11 -8.32 13.06 -25.16
N GLY A 12 -8.02 12.22 -24.19
CA GLY A 12 -8.06 12.61 -22.79
C GLY A 12 -7.03 11.91 -21.93
N HIS A 13 -6.58 12.66 -20.93
CA HIS A 13 -5.72 12.17 -19.86
C HIS A 13 -6.56 11.51 -18.76
N SER A 14 -5.94 10.67 -17.95
CA SER A 14 -6.58 10.13 -16.77
C SER A 14 -6.92 11.28 -15.80
N PRO A 15 -8.12 11.29 -15.18
CA PRO A 15 -8.57 12.33 -14.24
C PRO A 15 -7.91 12.19 -12.85
N THR A 16 -6.59 11.99 -12.80
CA THR A 16 -5.91 11.47 -11.61
C THR A 16 -6.05 12.38 -10.39
N MET A 17 -6.09 13.71 -10.55
CA MET A 17 -6.26 14.61 -9.41
C MET A 17 -7.63 14.51 -8.74
N SER A 18 -8.71 14.41 -9.53
CA SER A 18 -10.07 14.24 -8.99
C SER A 18 -10.20 12.91 -8.25
N TRP A 19 -9.74 11.83 -8.89
CA TRP A 19 -9.79 10.52 -8.27
C TRP A 19 -8.84 10.37 -7.07
N LEU A 20 -7.72 11.10 -7.03
CA LEU A 20 -6.84 11.12 -5.87
C LEU A 20 -7.56 11.69 -4.64
N VAL A 21 -8.31 12.79 -4.82
CA VAL A 21 -9.14 13.37 -3.75
C VAL A 21 -10.26 12.41 -3.35
N ASP A 22 -10.96 11.82 -4.32
CA ASP A 22 -12.01 10.83 -4.02
C ASP A 22 -11.45 9.60 -3.31
N GLY A 23 -10.27 9.14 -3.72
CA GLY A 23 -9.54 8.04 -3.10
C GLY A 23 -9.17 8.35 -1.65
N LEU A 24 -8.68 9.56 -1.36
CA LEU A 24 -8.41 10.01 0.01
C LEU A 24 -9.69 9.98 0.87
N LEU A 25 -10.82 10.46 0.34
CA LEU A 25 -12.10 10.45 1.04
C LEU A 25 -12.60 9.02 1.30
N ILE A 26 -12.48 8.13 0.31
CA ILE A 26 -12.79 6.71 0.45
C ILE A 26 -11.90 6.09 1.53
N GLY A 27 -10.58 6.30 1.47
CA GLY A 27 -9.63 5.78 2.45
C GLY A 27 -9.96 6.25 3.88
N ALA A 28 -10.25 7.54 4.05
CA ALA A 28 -10.68 8.09 5.34
C ALA A 28 -11.98 7.48 5.84
N ALA A 29 -12.97 7.26 4.97
CA ALA A 29 -14.23 6.62 5.33
C ALA A 29 -14.04 5.14 5.74
N VAL A 30 -13.23 4.38 5.00
CA VAL A 30 -12.92 2.99 5.35
C VAL A 30 -12.17 2.93 6.67
N ALA A 31 -11.23 3.86 6.91
CA ALA A 31 -10.55 3.95 8.18
C ALA A 31 -11.50 4.25 9.34
N ALA A 32 -12.36 5.26 9.19
CA ALA A 32 -13.36 5.61 10.21
C ALA A 32 -14.29 4.42 10.53
N ALA A 33 -14.77 3.71 9.51
CA ALA A 33 -15.57 2.49 9.69
C ALA A 33 -14.77 1.37 10.37
N GLY A 34 -13.49 1.22 10.03
CA GLY A 34 -12.58 0.29 10.66
C GLY A 34 -12.37 0.57 12.14
N VAL A 35 -12.21 1.83 12.57
CA VAL A 35 -12.14 2.21 14.00
C VAL A 35 -13.37 1.69 14.76
N LEU A 36 -14.57 1.83 14.17
CA LEU A 36 -15.82 1.42 14.81
C LEU A 36 -15.95 -0.10 14.99
N ILE A 37 -15.36 -0.88 14.08
CA ILE A 37 -15.36 -2.35 14.15
C ILE A 37 -14.30 -2.87 15.14
N VAL A 38 -13.24 -2.09 15.36
CA VAL A 38 -12.04 -2.46 16.12
C VAL A 38 -12.18 -2.27 17.65
N GLY A 39 -13.41 -2.29 18.18
CA GLY A 39 -13.66 -2.27 19.63
C GLY A 39 -12.99 -3.40 20.44
N THR A 40 -12.35 -4.39 19.79
CA THR A 40 -11.64 -5.53 20.42
C THR A 40 -10.29 -5.89 19.77
N GLY A 41 -9.89 -5.21 18.68
CA GLY A 41 -8.69 -5.56 17.93
C GLY A 41 -7.48 -4.76 18.45
N GLY A 42 -6.52 -5.42 19.10
CA GLY A 42 -5.28 -4.76 19.57
C GLY A 42 -4.48 -4.04 18.46
N LEU A 43 -3.38 -3.38 18.82
CA LEU A 43 -2.54 -2.49 17.98
C LEU A 43 -2.48 -2.78 16.46
N ALA A 44 -2.44 -4.05 16.05
CA ALA A 44 -2.45 -4.47 14.65
C ALA A 44 -3.68 -3.96 13.85
N ALA A 45 -4.84 -3.83 14.47
CA ALA A 45 -6.03 -3.32 13.81
C ALA A 45 -6.01 -1.79 13.66
N ALA A 46 -5.43 -1.06 14.63
CA ALA A 46 -5.15 0.37 14.52
C ALA A 46 -4.14 0.67 13.39
N ALA A 47 -3.16 -0.22 13.17
CA ALA A 47 -2.22 -0.13 12.06
C ALA A 47 -2.88 -0.24 10.68
N ILE A 48 -3.84 -1.17 10.53
CA ILE A 48 -4.58 -1.38 9.29
C ILE A 48 -5.49 -0.17 9.03
N VAL A 49 -6.18 0.32 10.06
CA VAL A 49 -7.04 1.49 9.96
C VAL A 49 -6.26 2.76 9.61
N GLY A 50 -5.13 2.99 10.27
CA GLY A 50 -4.21 4.10 9.98
C GLY A 50 -3.59 4.03 8.59
N GLY A 51 -3.16 2.83 8.19
CA GLY A 51 -2.63 2.56 6.86
C GLY A 51 -3.65 2.80 5.76
N VAL A 52 -4.90 2.36 5.93
CA VAL A 52 -6.00 2.56 4.97
C VAL A 52 -6.42 4.03 4.88
N ALA A 53 -6.45 4.75 6.00
CA ALA A 53 -6.81 6.17 6.03
C ALA A 53 -5.91 7.00 5.11
N ALA A 54 -4.60 6.73 5.17
CA ALA A 54 -3.60 7.56 4.55
C ALA A 54 -3.11 7.05 3.17
N THR A 55 -3.41 5.80 2.81
CA THR A 55 -3.15 5.24 1.47
C THR A 55 -4.34 5.35 0.51
N GLY A 56 -5.44 6.00 0.92
CA GLY A 56 -6.60 6.26 0.06
C GLY A 56 -6.25 6.91 -1.29
N ALA A 57 -5.20 7.73 -1.33
CA ALA A 57 -4.67 8.29 -2.58
C ALA A 57 -4.32 7.21 -3.62
N GLY A 58 -3.72 6.08 -3.20
CA GLY A 58 -3.39 4.97 -4.09
C GLY A 58 -4.62 4.27 -4.67
N ILE A 59 -5.74 4.23 -3.93
CA ILE A 59 -7.03 3.76 -4.46
C ILE A 59 -7.47 4.71 -5.58
N GLY A 60 -7.39 6.01 -5.34
CA GLY A 60 -7.70 7.04 -6.33
C GLY A 60 -6.88 6.92 -7.61
N GLU A 61 -5.56 6.77 -7.49
CA GLU A 61 -4.68 6.57 -8.63
C GLU A 61 -5.02 5.29 -9.43
N VAL A 62 -5.33 4.19 -8.74
CA VAL A 62 -5.77 2.96 -9.41
C VAL A 62 -7.08 3.19 -10.17
N LEU A 63 -8.06 3.84 -9.54
CA LEU A 63 -9.36 4.12 -10.14
C LEU A 63 -9.27 5.06 -11.35
N SER A 64 -8.39 6.07 -11.31
CA SER A 64 -8.23 7.03 -12.42
C SER A 64 -7.74 6.36 -13.72
N THR A 65 -6.98 5.28 -13.59
CA THR A 65 -6.41 4.55 -14.73
C THR A 65 -7.34 3.47 -15.29
N MET A 66 -8.48 3.21 -14.66
CA MET A 66 -9.44 2.20 -15.10
C MET A 66 -10.03 2.54 -16.48
N SER A 67 -10.39 1.52 -17.26
CA SER A 67 -10.95 1.71 -18.60
C SER A 67 -12.30 2.43 -18.60
N TRP A 68 -13.06 2.32 -17.51
CA TRP A 68 -14.36 2.98 -17.32
C TRP A 68 -14.24 4.39 -16.73
N ALA A 69 -13.07 4.80 -16.25
CA ALA A 69 -12.87 6.13 -15.68
C ALA A 69 -12.99 7.20 -16.79
N PRO A 70 -13.86 8.21 -16.63
CA PRO A 70 -14.00 9.29 -17.61
C PRO A 70 -12.65 9.98 -17.83
N LYS A 71 -12.25 10.21 -19.08
CA LYS A 71 -10.99 10.90 -19.38
C LYS A 71 -11.20 12.42 -19.42
N ASP A 72 -10.24 13.15 -18.87
CA ASP A 72 -10.18 14.61 -18.99
C ASP A 72 -9.84 14.96 -20.44
N VAL A 73 -10.82 15.47 -21.18
CA VAL A 73 -10.63 15.82 -22.60
C VAL A 73 -9.69 17.02 -22.71
N VAL A 74 -8.56 16.82 -23.39
CA VAL A 74 -7.47 17.82 -23.53
C VAL A 74 -7.20 18.20 -24.98
N GLY A 75 -7.95 17.61 -25.90
CA GLY A 75 -7.89 17.92 -27.32
C GLY A 75 -8.43 16.78 -28.17
N ALA A 76 -7.92 16.64 -29.37
CA ALA A 76 -8.49 15.74 -30.38
C ALA A 76 -7.45 15.26 -31.39
N ILE A 77 -7.82 14.27 -32.20
CA ILE A 77 -7.03 13.82 -33.34
C ILE A 77 -7.06 14.89 -34.45
N VAL A 78 -5.90 15.32 -34.93
CA VAL A 78 -5.76 16.41 -35.92
C VAL A 78 -4.94 16.06 -37.16
N GLY A 79 -4.02 15.09 -37.09
CA GLY A 79 -3.06 14.80 -38.17
C GLY A 79 -3.58 13.81 -39.21
N GLN A 80 -2.96 13.82 -40.40
CA GLN A 80 -3.52 13.51 -41.74
C GLN A 80 -4.64 12.46 -41.84
N CYS A 81 -4.62 11.41 -41.03
CA CYS A 81 -5.57 10.31 -41.09
C CYS A 81 -5.55 9.63 -42.46
N SER A 82 -6.39 8.63 -42.65
CA SER A 82 -6.50 7.93 -43.92
C SER A 82 -7.25 8.78 -44.96
N GLU A 83 -6.62 9.09 -46.10
CA GLU A 83 -7.25 9.90 -47.17
C GLU A 83 -8.43 9.20 -47.88
N ASN A 84 -8.43 7.87 -47.89
CA ASN A 84 -9.36 7.04 -48.68
C ASN A 84 -10.20 6.06 -47.84
N VAL A 85 -9.96 5.96 -46.54
CA VAL A 85 -10.75 5.10 -45.62
C VAL A 85 -11.50 6.01 -44.67
N LEU A 86 -12.81 6.09 -44.88
CA LEU A 86 -13.69 6.90 -44.07
C LEU A 86 -14.53 5.99 -43.17
N ILE A 87 -14.63 6.37 -41.91
CA ILE A 87 -15.52 5.74 -40.94
C ILE A 87 -16.55 6.78 -40.55
N ASN A 88 -17.82 6.54 -40.88
CA ASN A 88 -18.89 7.51 -40.68
C ASN A 88 -18.54 8.90 -41.26
N LYS A 89 -18.05 8.93 -42.51
CA LYS A 89 -17.68 10.15 -43.26
C LYS A 89 -16.53 10.97 -42.68
N LYS A 90 -15.78 10.43 -41.71
CA LYS A 90 -14.55 11.03 -41.19
C LYS A 90 -13.36 10.14 -41.52
N PHE A 91 -12.21 10.74 -41.82
CA PHE A 91 -10.97 10.01 -42.07
C PHE A 91 -10.61 9.12 -40.88
N ALA A 92 -10.31 7.85 -41.15
CA ALA A 92 -9.94 6.89 -40.12
C ALA A 92 -8.54 7.17 -39.58
N ALA A 93 -8.36 7.08 -38.26
CA ALA A 93 -7.08 7.31 -37.60
C ALA A 93 -6.22 6.03 -37.54
N ARG A 94 -4.91 6.22 -37.55
CA ARG A 94 -3.85 5.19 -37.61
C ARG A 94 -2.76 5.52 -36.59
N ALA A 95 -2.21 4.48 -35.98
CA ALA A 95 -1.03 4.63 -35.13
C ALA A 95 0.22 4.93 -35.97
N HIS A 96 1.10 5.77 -35.43
CA HIS A 96 2.33 6.34 -36.00
C HIS A 96 2.20 7.67 -36.76
N PRO A 97 1.53 7.77 -37.92
CA PRO A 97 1.59 8.99 -38.74
C PRO A 97 0.60 10.07 -38.29
N ASP A 98 -0.48 9.67 -37.60
CA ASP A 98 -1.57 10.58 -37.31
C ASP A 98 -1.33 11.24 -35.95
N LEU A 99 -1.36 12.58 -35.99
CA LEU A 99 -1.07 13.44 -34.85
C LEU A 99 -2.35 13.77 -34.08
N THR A 100 -2.17 14.08 -32.81
CA THR A 100 -3.22 14.64 -31.96
C THR A 100 -2.86 16.07 -31.58
N ASN A 101 -3.80 16.84 -31.05
CA ASN A 101 -3.52 18.10 -30.38
C ASN A 101 -3.82 17.91 -28.90
N CYS A 102 -2.86 18.17 -28.03
CA CYS A 102 -2.97 18.06 -26.58
C CYS A 102 -2.54 19.37 -25.93
N CYS A 103 -3.45 19.99 -25.18
CA CYS A 103 -3.19 21.28 -24.54
C CYS A 103 -2.36 21.21 -23.25
N LYS A 104 -2.06 20.01 -22.72
CA LYS A 104 -1.33 19.82 -21.46
C LYS A 104 0.20 19.71 -21.62
N HIS A 105 0.72 19.58 -22.84
CA HIS A 105 2.14 19.30 -23.07
C HIS A 105 2.73 20.06 -24.27
N GLU A 106 4.04 20.25 -24.23
CA GLU A 106 4.85 20.65 -25.37
C GLU A 106 5.82 19.51 -25.76
N PRO A 107 5.94 19.15 -27.05
CA PRO A 107 5.15 19.64 -28.18
C PRO A 107 3.69 19.21 -28.09
N SER A 108 2.78 20.10 -28.47
CA SER A 108 1.32 19.91 -28.37
C SER A 108 0.76 18.90 -29.37
N GLN A 109 1.61 18.36 -30.26
CA GLN A 109 1.18 17.44 -31.32
C GLN A 109 1.76 16.02 -31.21
N PRO A 110 1.45 15.26 -30.14
CA PRO A 110 1.94 13.90 -30.00
C PRO A 110 1.28 12.96 -31.03
N PRO A 111 2.03 12.06 -31.68
CA PRO A 111 1.45 11.00 -32.52
C PRO A 111 0.62 10.01 -31.71
N ILE A 112 -0.33 9.37 -32.38
CA ILE A 112 -1.01 8.16 -31.86
C ILE A 112 0.02 7.04 -31.82
N ALA A 113 0.27 6.47 -30.64
CA ALA A 113 1.36 5.53 -30.40
C ALA A 113 0.90 4.07 -30.32
N GLU A 114 -0.41 3.81 -30.33
CA GLU A 114 -0.98 2.47 -30.23
C GLU A 114 -2.10 2.27 -31.26
N GLY A 115 -2.26 1.03 -31.72
CA GLY A 115 -3.35 0.64 -32.61
C GLY A 115 -3.63 -0.86 -32.60
N SER A 116 -4.47 -1.31 -33.52
CA SER A 116 -4.77 -2.73 -33.71
C SER A 116 -3.58 -3.51 -34.27
N ALA A 117 -3.22 -4.62 -33.62
CA ALA A 117 -2.20 -5.54 -34.11
C ALA A 117 -2.62 -6.30 -35.38
N THR A 118 -3.92 -6.43 -35.65
CA THR A 118 -4.44 -7.28 -36.74
C THR A 118 -5.15 -6.50 -37.83
N VAL A 119 -5.67 -5.30 -37.54
CA VAL A 119 -6.37 -4.46 -38.52
C VAL A 119 -5.49 -3.29 -38.91
N ARG A 120 -5.17 -3.21 -40.20
CA ARG A 120 -4.35 -2.13 -40.77
C ARG A 120 -5.17 -1.27 -41.72
N ILE A 121 -4.97 0.04 -41.67
CA ILE A 121 -5.54 1.03 -42.58
C ILE A 121 -4.37 1.70 -43.29
N ASN A 122 -4.34 1.66 -44.62
CA ASN A 122 -3.21 2.10 -45.44
C ASN A 122 -1.86 1.51 -44.98
N GLY A 123 -1.87 0.22 -44.62
CA GLY A 123 -0.68 -0.48 -44.15
C GLY A 123 -0.23 -0.09 -42.74
N LEU A 124 -1.01 0.65 -41.95
CA LEU A 124 -0.63 1.06 -40.59
C LEU A 124 -1.67 0.61 -39.56
N PRO A 125 -1.29 0.31 -38.30
CA PRO A 125 -2.22 -0.15 -37.28
C PRO A 125 -3.40 0.82 -37.11
N ALA A 126 -4.64 0.31 -37.17
CA ALA A 126 -5.82 1.15 -37.03
C ALA A 126 -6.01 1.61 -35.58
N ALA A 127 -6.20 2.92 -35.37
CA ALA A 127 -6.39 3.49 -34.03
C ALA A 127 -7.84 3.35 -33.55
N ARG A 128 -8.02 3.19 -32.24
CA ARG A 128 -9.30 2.86 -31.61
C ARG A 128 -9.46 3.62 -30.31
N VAL A 129 -10.70 3.65 -29.80
CA VAL A 129 -10.97 4.11 -28.43
C VAL A 129 -10.09 3.32 -27.46
N SER A 130 -9.53 4.04 -26.49
CA SER A 130 -8.57 3.59 -25.49
C SER A 130 -7.13 3.39 -25.98
N ASP A 131 -6.82 3.47 -27.28
CA ASP A 131 -5.42 3.47 -27.74
C ASP A 131 -4.74 4.80 -27.38
N ARG A 132 -3.48 4.74 -26.96
CA ARG A 132 -2.73 5.88 -26.40
C ARG A 132 -1.95 6.65 -27.46
N THR A 133 -1.76 7.94 -27.19
CA THR A 133 -0.79 8.80 -27.86
C THR A 133 0.57 8.70 -27.16
N SER A 134 1.62 9.25 -27.79
CA SER A 134 2.96 9.29 -27.19
C SER A 134 3.05 10.11 -25.89
N CYS A 135 2.02 10.91 -25.55
CA CYS A 135 1.92 11.60 -24.26
C CYS A 135 1.07 10.85 -23.22
N SER A 136 0.74 9.56 -23.44
CA SER A 136 -0.17 8.76 -22.60
C SER A 136 -1.65 9.16 -22.61
N ALA A 137 -2.06 10.22 -23.32
CA ALA A 137 -3.48 10.50 -23.48
C ALA A 137 -4.14 9.36 -24.29
N ALA A 138 -5.33 8.94 -23.86
CA ALA A 138 -6.09 7.91 -24.56
C ALA A 138 -7.15 8.54 -25.46
N ILE A 139 -7.44 7.93 -26.60
CA ILE A 139 -8.60 8.30 -27.42
C ILE A 139 -9.87 8.00 -26.62
N SER A 140 -10.60 9.04 -26.22
CA SER A 140 -11.68 8.94 -25.24
C SER A 140 -13.05 8.69 -25.88
N ASN A 141 -13.19 8.95 -27.18
CA ASN A 141 -14.40 8.64 -27.93
C ASN A 141 -14.08 8.28 -29.39
N GLY A 142 -15.04 7.70 -30.09
CA GLY A 142 -14.84 7.21 -31.46
C GLY A 142 -16.14 7.12 -32.24
N SER A 143 -16.12 6.26 -33.26
CA SER A 143 -17.31 5.90 -34.03
C SER A 143 -18.41 5.28 -33.17
N ILE A 144 -19.68 5.61 -33.45
CA ILE A 144 -20.84 5.09 -32.70
C ILE A 144 -21.17 3.61 -32.98
N ASN A 145 -20.80 3.11 -34.17
CA ASN A 145 -21.23 1.79 -34.65
C ASN A 145 -20.11 0.93 -35.26
N VAL A 146 -19.05 1.54 -35.78
CA VAL A 146 -17.86 0.79 -36.26
C VAL A 146 -16.92 0.47 -35.12
N ARG A 147 -16.59 -0.82 -34.97
CA ARG A 147 -15.64 -1.37 -34.00
C ARG A 147 -14.49 -2.05 -34.72
N ILE A 148 -13.29 -1.96 -34.15
CA ILE A 148 -12.09 -2.59 -34.71
C ILE A 148 -11.53 -3.57 -33.67
N GLY A 149 -11.36 -4.83 -34.10
CA GLY A 149 -10.83 -5.90 -33.27
C GLY A 149 -9.30 -5.93 -33.19
N GLY A 150 -8.77 -7.05 -32.70
CA GLY A 150 -7.33 -7.31 -32.60
C GLY A 150 -6.72 -6.89 -31.26
N GLY A 151 -5.56 -7.49 -30.96
CA GLY A 151 -4.70 -7.04 -29.87
C GLY A 151 -4.19 -5.62 -30.07
N ARG A 152 -3.44 -5.10 -29.11
CA ARG A 152 -2.81 -3.78 -29.18
C ARG A 152 -1.35 -3.92 -29.58
N VAL A 153 -0.88 -3.06 -30.48
CA VAL A 153 0.53 -2.91 -30.82
C VAL A 153 0.95 -1.47 -30.57
N GLN A 154 2.12 -1.28 -29.97
CA GLN A 154 2.74 0.02 -29.75
C GLN A 154 3.68 0.34 -30.91
N THR A 155 3.46 1.46 -31.58
CA THR A 155 4.28 1.94 -32.71
C THR A 155 5.31 2.97 -32.29
N ASP A 156 5.04 3.71 -31.21
CA ASP A 156 5.87 4.83 -30.76
C ASP A 156 6.08 4.78 -29.24
N VAL A 157 7.11 5.47 -28.74
CA VAL A 157 7.36 5.55 -27.31
C VAL A 157 6.24 6.34 -26.62
N ILE A 158 5.62 5.72 -25.63
CA ILE A 158 4.61 6.35 -24.78
C ILE A 158 5.32 6.88 -23.53
N ARG A 159 5.33 8.19 -23.35
CA ARG A 159 5.84 8.81 -22.12
C ARG A 159 4.82 8.62 -21.00
N PRO A 160 5.23 8.19 -19.79
CA PRO A 160 4.33 8.05 -18.65
C PRO A 160 3.56 9.33 -18.34
N GLU A 161 2.37 9.14 -17.80
CA GLU A 161 1.49 10.24 -17.41
C GLU A 161 1.97 10.83 -16.07
N ASP A 162 2.57 12.02 -16.10
CA ASP A 162 2.99 12.75 -14.88
C ASP A 162 1.90 13.73 -14.43
N LEU A 163 0.72 13.21 -14.11
CA LEU A 163 -0.44 14.03 -13.69
C LEU A 163 -0.38 14.47 -12.23
N VAL A 164 0.28 13.67 -11.39
CA VAL A 164 0.48 13.97 -9.98
C VAL A 164 1.96 14.31 -9.83
N PRO A 165 2.30 15.57 -9.56
CA PRO A 165 3.68 15.96 -9.35
C PRO A 165 4.34 15.06 -8.30
N GLY A 166 5.57 14.60 -8.57
CA GLY A 166 6.24 13.64 -7.69
C GLY A 166 6.33 14.07 -6.22
N TRP A 167 6.38 15.37 -5.93
CA TRP A 167 6.36 15.90 -4.56
C TRP A 167 5.03 15.66 -3.85
N VAL A 168 3.89 15.66 -4.57
CA VAL A 168 2.56 15.37 -4.01
C VAL A 168 2.50 13.92 -3.59
N ASN A 169 2.95 13.00 -4.47
CA ASN A 169 3.02 11.59 -4.13
C ASN A 169 3.98 11.30 -2.98
N ALA A 170 5.14 11.97 -2.94
CA ALA A 170 6.05 11.87 -1.82
C ALA A 170 5.43 12.39 -0.51
N ALA A 171 4.69 13.51 -0.56
CA ALA A 171 4.04 14.08 0.62
C ALA A 171 2.93 13.17 1.15
N LEU A 172 2.08 12.61 0.28
CA LEU A 172 1.02 11.69 0.66
C LEU A 172 1.59 10.39 1.23
N PHE A 173 2.64 9.85 0.61
CA PHE A 173 3.36 8.69 1.12
C PHE A 173 3.97 8.96 2.50
N ALA A 174 4.66 10.09 2.68
CA ALA A 174 5.26 10.47 3.94
C ALA A 174 4.20 10.66 5.04
N ALA A 175 3.08 11.32 4.72
CA ALA A 175 1.97 11.47 5.64
C ALA A 175 1.37 10.12 6.06
N GLY A 176 1.22 9.19 5.11
CA GLY A 176 0.71 7.86 5.42
C GLY A 176 1.66 6.98 6.21
N LEU A 177 2.95 7.02 5.90
CA LEU A 177 3.96 6.33 6.69
C LEU A 177 4.05 6.92 8.11
N ALA A 178 4.06 8.25 8.25
CA ALA A 178 4.08 8.91 9.54
C ALA A 178 2.85 8.56 10.38
N SER A 179 1.66 8.57 9.78
CA SER A 179 0.42 8.16 10.46
C SER A 179 0.49 6.69 10.92
N ALA A 180 0.95 5.77 10.06
CA ALA A 180 1.12 4.37 10.42
C ALA A 180 2.13 4.17 11.57
N ILE A 181 3.24 4.91 11.56
CA ILE A 181 4.25 4.87 12.64
C ILE A 181 3.66 5.39 13.96
N ILE A 182 2.92 6.51 13.93
CA ILE A 182 2.30 7.07 15.13
C ILE A 182 1.26 6.12 15.72
N LEU A 183 0.46 5.46 14.87
CA LEU A 183 -0.64 4.61 15.31
C LEU A 183 -0.22 3.21 15.75
N ALA A 184 0.83 2.65 15.15
CA ALA A 184 1.19 1.24 15.34
C ALA A 184 2.67 0.98 15.65
N GLY A 185 3.50 2.01 15.64
CA GLY A 185 4.94 1.89 15.83
C GLY A 185 5.71 1.58 14.53
N PRO A 186 7.03 1.85 14.52
CA PRO A 186 7.86 1.78 13.32
C PRO A 186 7.99 0.38 12.73
N VAL A 187 8.09 -0.65 13.58
CA VAL A 187 8.22 -2.05 13.13
C VAL A 187 6.99 -2.48 12.35
N VAL A 188 5.80 -2.19 12.88
CA VAL A 188 4.52 -2.57 12.26
C VAL A 188 4.31 -1.82 10.94
N ALA A 189 4.61 -0.52 10.92
CA ALA A 189 4.48 0.32 9.73
C ALA A 189 5.40 -0.15 8.59
N VAL A 190 6.67 -0.42 8.89
CA VAL A 190 7.64 -0.90 7.90
C VAL A 190 7.28 -2.32 7.41
N ALA A 191 6.90 -3.22 8.32
CA ALA A 191 6.46 -4.56 7.94
C ALA A 191 5.22 -4.49 7.02
N GLY A 192 4.23 -3.67 7.37
CA GLY A 192 3.05 -3.43 6.55
C GLY A 192 3.39 -2.89 5.16
N LEU A 193 4.32 -1.94 5.06
CA LEU A 193 4.77 -1.42 3.77
C LEU A 193 5.43 -2.50 2.90
N ILE A 194 6.35 -3.29 3.47
CA ILE A 194 7.02 -4.38 2.76
C ILE A 194 6.00 -5.42 2.28
N GLY A 195 5.07 -5.80 3.16
CA GLY A 195 3.99 -6.70 2.82
C GLY A 195 3.09 -6.17 1.71
N ALA A 196 2.77 -4.87 1.74
CA ALA A 196 1.96 -4.25 0.71
C ALA A 196 2.68 -4.25 -0.65
N TYR A 197 3.96 -3.94 -0.68
CA TYR A 197 4.76 -4.01 -1.90
C TYR A 197 4.81 -5.44 -2.46
N ALA A 198 5.13 -6.43 -1.62
CA ALA A 198 5.22 -7.83 -2.02
C ALA A 198 3.86 -8.38 -2.47
N GLY A 199 2.80 -8.10 -1.71
CA GLY A 199 1.44 -8.51 -2.03
C GLY A 199 0.93 -7.87 -3.32
N GLY A 200 1.22 -6.59 -3.53
CA GLY A 200 0.90 -5.89 -4.78
C GLY A 200 1.62 -6.49 -5.99
N GLY A 201 2.91 -6.81 -5.85
CA GLY A 201 3.68 -7.48 -6.90
C GLY A 201 3.11 -8.86 -7.26
N ILE A 202 2.74 -9.67 -6.26
CA ILE A 202 2.09 -10.97 -6.48
C ILE A 202 0.72 -10.77 -7.15
N GLY A 203 -0.06 -9.81 -6.68
CA GLY A 203 -1.36 -9.46 -7.27
C GLY A 203 -1.24 -9.01 -8.73
N ALA A 204 -0.23 -8.21 -9.05
CA ALA A 204 0.05 -7.76 -10.41
C ALA A 204 0.47 -8.91 -11.31
N TYR A 205 1.32 -9.82 -10.83
CA TYR A 205 1.79 -10.99 -11.57
C TYR A 205 0.63 -11.94 -11.88
N VAL A 206 -0.08 -12.41 -10.84
CA VAL A 206 -1.23 -13.31 -10.99
C VAL A 206 -2.34 -12.63 -11.81
N GLY A 207 -2.56 -11.34 -11.57
CA GLY A 207 -3.57 -10.57 -12.29
C GLY A 207 -3.26 -10.42 -13.78
N GLY A 208 -1.99 -10.20 -14.11
CA GLY A 208 -1.52 -10.09 -15.49
C GLY A 208 -1.62 -11.41 -16.24
N GLU A 209 -1.29 -12.52 -15.58
CA GLU A 209 -1.38 -13.87 -16.16
C GLU A 209 -2.84 -14.28 -16.44
N ILE A 210 -3.76 -14.03 -15.49
CA ILE A 210 -5.15 -14.50 -15.60
C ILE A 210 -5.99 -13.60 -16.51
N TRP A 211 -5.86 -12.27 -16.39
CA TRP A 211 -6.74 -11.32 -17.09
C TRP A 211 -6.05 -10.48 -18.16
N GLY A 212 -4.74 -10.68 -18.33
CA GLY A 212 -3.92 -9.94 -19.29
C GLY A 212 -3.30 -8.68 -18.68
N GLU A 213 -2.09 -8.37 -19.14
CA GLU A 213 -1.35 -7.18 -18.75
C GLU A 213 -2.13 -5.89 -19.12
N GLY A 214 -2.19 -4.96 -18.17
CA GLY A 214 -2.89 -3.69 -18.29
C GLY A 214 -4.40 -3.76 -18.10
N SER A 215 -4.98 -4.95 -17.86
CA SER A 215 -6.41 -5.12 -17.62
C SER A 215 -6.86 -4.46 -16.31
N ASP A 216 -8.12 -4.04 -16.25
CA ASP A 216 -8.70 -3.49 -15.02
C ASP A 216 -8.72 -4.53 -13.88
N ALA A 217 -8.88 -5.81 -14.22
CA ALA A 217 -8.82 -6.90 -13.25
C ALA A 217 -7.41 -7.09 -12.66
N GLN A 218 -6.35 -6.94 -13.47
CA GLN A 218 -4.98 -6.93 -12.95
C GLN A 218 -4.78 -5.78 -11.96
N LYS A 219 -5.25 -4.56 -12.29
CA LYS A 219 -5.11 -3.40 -11.38
C LYS A 219 -5.81 -3.63 -10.04
N TRP A 220 -7.00 -4.24 -10.06
CA TRP A 220 -7.69 -4.66 -8.84
C TRP A 220 -6.94 -5.76 -8.08
N ALA A 221 -6.36 -6.73 -8.79
CA ALA A 221 -5.56 -7.78 -8.16
C ALA A 221 -4.30 -7.21 -7.50
N THR A 222 -3.60 -6.26 -8.15
CA THR A 222 -2.49 -5.50 -7.56
C THR A 222 -2.94 -4.79 -6.29
N LEU A 223 -4.03 -4.01 -6.35
CA LEU A 223 -4.52 -3.26 -5.21
C LEU A 223 -4.92 -4.18 -4.04
N GLY A 224 -5.71 -5.21 -4.32
CA GLY A 224 -6.14 -6.21 -3.34
C GLY A 224 -4.97 -6.98 -2.73
N GLY A 225 -3.99 -7.36 -3.55
CA GLY A 225 -2.75 -7.99 -3.13
C GLY A 225 -1.98 -7.10 -2.15
N SER A 226 -1.87 -5.80 -2.44
CA SER A 226 -1.22 -4.83 -1.54
C SER A 226 -1.91 -4.75 -0.18
N PHE A 227 -3.25 -4.70 -0.15
CA PHE A 227 -4.00 -4.69 1.11
C PHE A 227 -3.81 -5.98 1.92
N VAL A 228 -3.92 -7.14 1.28
CA VAL A 228 -3.76 -8.44 1.96
C VAL A 228 -2.33 -8.62 2.46
N GLY A 229 -1.34 -8.38 1.61
CA GLY A 229 0.07 -8.50 1.96
C GLY A 229 0.45 -7.54 3.08
N GLY A 230 0.01 -6.28 3.00
CA GLY A 230 0.25 -5.28 4.03
C GLY A 230 -0.39 -5.63 5.37
N GLY A 231 -1.64 -6.09 5.36
CA GLY A 231 -2.33 -6.52 6.59
C GLY A 231 -1.69 -7.73 7.26
N LEU A 232 -1.27 -8.74 6.49
CA LEU A 232 -0.58 -9.92 7.01
C LEU A 232 0.80 -9.57 7.57
N ALA A 233 1.58 -8.76 6.85
CA ALA A 233 2.90 -8.34 7.31
C ALA A 233 2.82 -7.40 8.52
N ALA A 234 1.83 -6.51 8.60
CA ALA A 234 1.57 -5.70 9.78
C ALA A 234 1.25 -6.57 11.00
N LYS A 235 0.44 -7.63 10.86
CA LYS A 235 0.22 -8.61 11.94
C LYS A 235 1.51 -9.31 12.37
N GLY A 236 2.35 -9.72 11.40
CA GLY A 236 3.67 -10.29 11.68
C GLY A 236 4.59 -9.30 12.39
N GLY A 237 4.58 -8.03 11.98
CA GLY A 237 5.32 -6.94 12.62
C GLY A 237 4.84 -6.67 14.05
N ALA A 238 3.53 -6.70 14.30
CA ALA A 238 2.98 -6.55 15.64
C ALA A 238 3.33 -7.74 16.55
N TRP A 239 3.33 -8.97 16.00
CA TRP A 239 3.85 -10.13 16.70
C TRP A 239 5.35 -9.99 17.00
N PHE A 240 6.16 -9.54 16.04
CA PHE A 240 7.57 -9.33 16.26
C PHE A 240 7.81 -8.28 17.34
N ASP A 241 7.15 -7.13 17.25
CA ASP A 241 7.30 -6.05 18.22
C ASP A 241 6.89 -6.51 19.62
N LYS A 242 5.82 -7.31 19.76
CA LYS A 242 5.43 -7.88 21.06
C LYS A 242 6.52 -8.78 21.67
N ASN A 243 7.22 -9.57 20.85
CA ASN A 243 8.11 -10.63 21.33
C ASN A 243 9.60 -10.23 21.32
N TYR A 244 9.97 -9.21 20.57
CA TYR A 244 11.35 -8.86 20.30
C TYR A 244 11.58 -7.34 20.34
N VAL A 245 12.82 -6.98 20.66
CA VAL A 245 13.31 -5.60 20.59
C VAL A 245 14.59 -5.57 19.75
N ILE A 246 14.73 -4.53 18.93
CA ILE A 246 15.92 -4.28 18.13
C ILE A 246 16.80 -3.33 18.91
N THR A 247 17.92 -3.83 19.43
CA THR A 247 18.91 -3.02 20.17
C THR A 247 20.13 -2.76 19.31
N SER A 248 20.71 -1.57 19.45
CA SER A 248 21.94 -1.18 18.78
C SER A 248 23.11 -1.18 19.76
N GLU A 249 24.17 -1.94 19.48
CA GLU A 249 25.42 -1.90 20.26
C GLU A 249 26.42 -0.90 19.62
N GLY A 250 26.08 0.40 19.64
CA GLY A 250 26.91 1.49 19.10
C GLY A 250 26.51 1.99 17.72
N LEU A 251 27.28 2.92 17.12
CA LEU A 251 27.04 3.44 15.76
C LEU A 251 27.82 2.58 14.74
N GLY A 252 27.16 1.60 14.13
CA GLY A 252 27.72 0.78 13.05
C GLY A 252 27.06 1.07 11.70
N SER A 253 27.86 1.20 10.64
CA SER A 253 27.42 1.67 9.32
C SER A 253 26.70 0.63 8.45
N ASN A 254 26.67 -0.65 8.85
CA ASN A 254 26.16 -1.77 8.04
C ASN A 254 25.12 -2.65 8.76
N PHE A 255 24.44 -2.12 9.78
CA PHE A 255 23.49 -2.87 10.62
C PHE A 255 24.07 -4.09 11.37
N GLY A 256 25.36 -4.40 11.25
CA GLY A 256 26.01 -5.52 11.96
C GLY A 256 26.05 -5.36 13.49
N ASN A 257 25.76 -4.15 13.98
CA ASN A 257 25.59 -3.77 15.38
C ASN A 257 24.14 -3.92 15.87
N LEU A 258 23.18 -4.21 15.00
CA LEU A 258 21.80 -4.49 15.41
C LEU A 258 21.70 -5.92 15.94
N ARG A 259 21.14 -6.06 17.14
CA ARG A 259 20.80 -7.35 17.74
C ARG A 259 19.30 -7.42 17.93
N ILE A 260 18.71 -8.50 17.46
CA ILE A 260 17.33 -8.87 17.79
C ILE A 260 17.39 -9.66 19.09
N ARG A 261 16.76 -9.14 20.13
CA ARG A 261 16.69 -9.79 21.43
C ARG A 261 15.23 -10.03 21.80
N PRO A 262 14.90 -11.12 22.52
CA PRO A 262 13.57 -11.28 23.11
C PRO A 262 13.27 -10.08 23.99
N ARG A 263 12.05 -9.53 23.89
CA ARG A 263 11.59 -8.46 24.77
C ARG A 263 11.40 -9.03 26.18
N LEU A 264 11.91 -8.33 27.18
CA LEU A 264 11.76 -8.73 28.57
C LEU A 264 10.33 -8.39 29.07
N PRO A 265 9.81 -9.10 30.07
CA PRO A 265 8.59 -8.67 30.76
C PRO A 265 8.85 -7.32 31.43
N GLU A 266 8.17 -6.26 31.01
CA GLU A 266 8.31 -4.92 31.59
C GLU A 266 7.05 -4.51 32.34
N LEU A 267 7.20 -3.53 33.24
CA LEU A 267 6.06 -2.87 33.88
C LEU A 267 5.21 -2.15 32.85
N ASP A 268 3.91 -2.42 32.82
CA ASP A 268 3.00 -1.66 31.98
C ASP A 268 2.54 -0.36 32.66
N ALA A 269 1.71 0.43 31.96
CA ALA A 269 1.12 1.66 32.49
C ALA A 269 0.18 1.44 33.70
N THR A 270 -0.22 0.19 33.98
CA THR A 270 -1.00 -0.18 35.18
C THR A 270 -0.12 -0.49 36.39
N GLY A 271 1.21 -0.46 36.22
CA GLY A 271 2.16 -0.79 37.27
C GLY A 271 2.38 -2.29 37.46
N LYS A 272 1.93 -3.14 36.50
CA LYS A 272 1.98 -4.60 36.60
C LYS A 272 2.81 -5.19 35.45
N VAL A 273 3.45 -6.31 35.71
CA VAL A 273 4.07 -7.13 34.66
C VAL A 273 3.00 -8.03 34.05
N HIS A 274 2.73 -7.87 32.75
CA HIS A 274 1.80 -8.72 32.00
C HIS A 274 2.53 -9.57 30.97
N GLY A 275 1.89 -10.66 30.54
CA GLY A 275 2.47 -11.66 29.64
C GLY A 275 2.88 -12.95 30.36
N GLU A 276 3.25 -13.96 29.60
CA GLU A 276 3.74 -15.22 30.18
C GLU A 276 5.12 -15.01 30.79
N LEU A 277 5.25 -15.37 32.07
CA LEU A 277 6.54 -15.36 32.75
C LEU A 277 7.23 -16.69 32.42
N PRO A 278 8.51 -16.68 32.05
CA PRO A 278 9.24 -17.92 31.83
C PRO A 278 9.36 -18.69 33.15
N ASP A 279 9.26 -20.01 33.08
CA ASP A 279 9.40 -20.87 34.26
C ASP A 279 10.81 -20.83 34.86
N TYR A 280 11.80 -20.52 34.03
CA TYR A 280 13.20 -20.41 34.38
C TYR A 280 13.84 -19.17 33.75
N VAL A 281 14.72 -18.50 34.50
CA VAL A 281 15.54 -17.39 33.99
C VAL A 281 16.43 -17.89 32.84
N PRO A 282 16.26 -17.38 31.61
CA PRO A 282 17.09 -17.78 30.48
C PRO A 282 18.58 -17.51 30.73
N SER A 283 19.45 -18.39 30.24
CA SER A 283 20.90 -18.27 30.43
C SER A 283 21.49 -17.04 29.73
N ASN A 284 20.87 -16.60 28.63
CA ASN A 284 21.29 -15.51 27.76
C ASN A 284 20.92 -14.09 28.26
N TRP A 285 20.29 -13.93 29.42
CA TRP A 285 19.98 -12.61 30.00
C TRP A 285 21.18 -12.01 30.74
N THR A 286 21.46 -10.72 30.49
CA THR A 286 22.56 -9.98 31.12
C THR A 286 22.23 -9.58 32.55
N ARG A 287 23.25 -9.20 33.34
CA ARG A 287 23.05 -8.78 34.74
C ARG A 287 22.22 -7.49 34.84
N ASP A 288 22.40 -6.56 33.92
CA ASP A 288 21.62 -5.31 33.91
C ASP A 288 20.15 -5.58 33.61
N GLN A 289 19.86 -6.44 32.62
CA GLN A 289 18.50 -6.88 32.29
C GLN A 289 17.80 -7.58 33.45
N LEU A 290 18.56 -8.39 34.20
CA LEU A 290 18.06 -9.03 35.42
C LEU A 290 17.79 -8.02 36.53
N GLY A 291 18.58 -6.94 36.60
CA GLY A 291 18.38 -5.83 37.54
C GLY A 291 17.10 -5.03 37.24
N ASP A 292 16.89 -4.67 35.97
CA ASP A 292 15.71 -3.92 35.53
C ASP A 292 14.43 -4.76 35.75
N LEU A 293 14.43 -6.02 35.28
CA LEU A 293 13.31 -6.94 35.49
C LEU A 293 13.03 -7.21 36.97
N LYS A 294 14.07 -7.25 37.81
CA LYS A 294 13.90 -7.36 39.26
C LYS A 294 13.10 -6.18 39.80
N SER A 295 13.49 -4.95 39.45
CA SER A 295 12.79 -3.74 39.90
C SER A 295 11.33 -3.74 39.44
N ASP A 296 11.09 -4.19 38.22
CA ASP A 296 9.74 -4.24 37.68
C ASP A 296 8.87 -5.32 38.34
N LEU A 297 9.41 -6.52 38.56
CA LEU A 297 8.70 -7.57 39.29
C LEU A 297 8.38 -7.14 40.73
N GLU A 298 9.31 -6.46 41.42
CA GLU A 298 9.07 -5.95 42.79
C GLU A 298 7.89 -4.96 42.83
N LYS A 299 7.85 -3.99 41.91
CA LYS A 299 6.74 -3.03 41.80
C LYS A 299 5.41 -3.71 41.45
N SER A 300 5.44 -4.67 40.52
CA SER A 300 4.24 -5.43 40.12
C SER A 300 3.68 -6.24 41.28
N ILE A 301 4.54 -6.96 42.02
CA ILE A 301 4.13 -7.73 43.20
C ILE A 301 3.56 -6.80 44.27
N GLU A 302 4.19 -5.65 44.54
CA GLU A 302 3.70 -4.69 45.52
C GLU A 302 2.31 -4.16 45.14
N PHE A 303 2.12 -3.76 43.89
CA PHE A 303 0.83 -3.29 43.40
C PHE A 303 -0.26 -4.36 43.54
N ARG A 304 0.04 -5.60 43.09
CA ARG A 304 -0.89 -6.73 43.17
C ARG A 304 -1.25 -7.11 44.62
N LYS A 305 -0.30 -7.01 45.56
CA LYS A 305 -0.55 -7.22 46.99
C LYS A 305 -1.43 -6.13 47.58
N GLN A 306 -1.20 -4.86 47.22
CA GLN A 306 -2.06 -3.75 47.65
C GLN A 306 -3.50 -3.92 47.14
N GLU A 307 -3.65 -4.37 45.89
CA GLU A 307 -4.96 -4.64 45.29
C GLU A 307 -5.69 -5.80 45.99
N GLN A 308 -5.00 -6.88 46.34
CA GLN A 308 -5.58 -7.97 47.17
C GLN A 308 -6.08 -7.48 48.53
N VAL A 309 -5.38 -6.53 49.16
CA VAL A 309 -5.81 -5.95 50.44
C VAL A 309 -7.07 -5.09 50.26
N GLN A 310 -7.19 -4.37 49.15
CA GLN A 310 -8.32 -3.47 48.89
C GLN A 310 -9.58 -4.19 48.38
N LEU A 311 -9.42 -5.13 47.45
CA LEU A 311 -10.52 -5.77 46.71
C LEU A 311 -10.86 -7.18 47.22
N GLY A 312 -10.04 -7.72 48.11
CA GLY A 312 -10.15 -9.11 48.57
C GLY A 312 -9.33 -10.07 47.73
N GLU A 313 -9.12 -11.26 48.28
CA GLU A 313 -8.21 -12.25 47.70
C GLU A 313 -8.90 -13.12 46.64
N ASP A 314 -8.39 -13.10 45.40
CA ASP A 314 -8.83 -13.98 44.32
C ASP A 314 -7.73 -14.96 43.86
N GLY A 315 -8.17 -16.14 43.41
CA GLY A 315 -7.29 -17.23 42.98
C GLY A 315 -6.33 -16.87 41.83
N PRO A 316 -6.80 -16.21 40.75
CA PRO A 316 -5.96 -15.77 39.64
C PRO A 316 -4.85 -14.81 40.07
N HIS A 317 -5.14 -13.83 40.94
CA HIS A 317 -4.13 -12.90 41.47
C HIS A 317 -3.06 -13.61 42.28
N ARG A 318 -3.48 -14.52 43.17
CA ARG A 318 -2.54 -15.27 44.02
C ARG A 318 -1.61 -16.13 43.17
N ALA A 319 -2.13 -16.79 42.15
CA ALA A 319 -1.34 -17.56 41.20
C ALA A 319 -0.30 -16.67 40.49
N ARG A 320 -0.73 -15.48 40.03
CA ARG A 320 0.16 -14.55 39.35
C ARG A 320 1.26 -13.99 40.26
N ILE A 321 0.94 -13.61 41.49
CA ILE A 321 1.92 -13.17 42.49
C ILE A 321 2.96 -14.29 42.74
N ASN A 322 2.51 -15.55 42.85
CA ASN A 322 3.41 -16.68 43.06
C ASN A 322 4.36 -16.90 41.87
N ASP A 323 3.89 -16.72 40.64
CA ASP A 323 4.73 -16.80 39.44
C ASP A 323 5.77 -15.66 39.39
N GLU A 324 5.35 -14.43 39.68
CA GLU A 324 6.24 -13.26 39.76
C GLU A 324 7.29 -13.43 40.87
N GLU A 325 6.89 -13.88 42.06
CA GLU A 325 7.82 -14.19 43.16
C GLU A 325 8.74 -15.37 42.83
N ARG A 326 8.27 -16.39 42.11
CA ARG A 326 9.10 -17.52 41.64
C ARG A 326 10.23 -16.99 40.76
N LEU A 327 9.90 -16.19 39.75
CA LEU A 327 10.89 -15.64 38.83
C LEU A 327 11.84 -14.68 39.57
N LEU A 328 11.32 -13.81 40.44
CA LEU A 328 12.11 -12.89 41.26
C LEU A 328 13.16 -13.62 42.12
N ARG A 329 12.79 -14.76 42.74
CA ARG A 329 13.73 -15.59 43.51
C ARG A 329 14.87 -16.12 42.65
N GLN A 330 14.57 -16.59 41.44
CA GLN A 330 15.59 -17.10 40.52
C GLN A 330 16.52 -15.98 40.02
N ILE A 331 15.97 -14.80 39.72
CA ILE A 331 16.74 -13.61 39.33
C ILE A 331 17.70 -13.21 40.46
N ASN A 332 17.19 -13.12 41.69
CA ASN A 332 18.01 -12.80 42.86
C ASN A 332 19.15 -13.81 43.05
N LYS A 333 18.90 -15.11 42.87
CA LYS A 333 19.95 -16.15 42.92
C LYS A 333 21.02 -15.95 41.85
N LYS A 334 20.61 -15.65 40.61
CA LYS A 334 21.53 -15.43 39.48
C LYS A 334 22.36 -14.15 39.67
N LEU A 335 21.77 -13.12 40.28
CA LEU A 335 22.45 -11.86 40.61
C LEU A 335 23.37 -12.00 41.83
N SER A 336 23.03 -12.79 42.85
CA SER A 336 23.89 -12.97 44.04
C SER A 336 25.11 -13.86 43.79
N GLY A 337 25.17 -14.57 42.65
CA GLY A 337 26.32 -15.39 42.26
C GLY A 337 26.48 -16.67 43.08
N SER A 338 25.38 -17.17 43.67
CA SER A 338 25.30 -18.35 44.56
C SER A 338 24.52 -19.49 43.95
#